data_AF-A0A9D7CU15-F1
#
_entry.id   AF-A0A9D7CU15-F1
#
_cell.length_a   1.000
_cell.length_b   1.000
_cell.length_c   1.000
_cell.angle_alpha   90.00
_cell.angle_beta   90.00
_cell.angle_gamma   90.00
#
_symmetry.space_group_name_H-M   'P 1'
#
loop_
_entity.id
_entity.type
_entity.pdbx_description
1 polymer ?
#
loop_
_entity_poly.entity_id
_entity_poly.type
_entity_poly.pdbx_seq_one_letter_code
_entity_poly.pdbx_strand_id
1 'polypeptide(L)'
;MIIDKRSTRTVAFALVLGLSSLGIGGCAVSENDVHRWETTEQGPRKLYAVVTHEKFAWPLRVEAALSLIRMKPRHGKNWGIPYLVEGFKDEGGEVKEGAIVALQPDTRKKLLEAMAPELVKQIKTPPPAKNPDGTRPPDPSTPFKDAAFAVLSHDPPLVTDEKVRSELAAAITYWTQADFEARIDYTAQQFGVEQVLRFLGAPAVKALPGMITETSSKIDRLALLIAEIGDPETKLKASAAIVALAQKLDSNEWIEKQKPLVADANKRGGIKTTPEQLAQQVAKYQEQELIRVFGGMKRIGGRPTIDYLLKYASDKNNSEERRKAALAALEGRVDKSNKGDIDKLFALAKDDATPDSVRDLVFGRLGELPKEMVTTRLYELFDSSAKWKVRWVAASLALKTITTKELDTFMSKLPKVPTQKMSLTETVSYGGSIQKLEGPKKARDVIAPYLDSKDMGARLVALGFFYGGKKADIPVVQRHEADTMLIPKCEAADECGWSCDVPKPGTQERESKEIKTVGEFAKFCVIPSMTE
;
A
#
# COMPACT_ATOMS: atom_id res chain seq x y z
N MET A 1 -68.28 -3.95 62.55
CA MET A 1 -67.75 -5.13 63.28
C MET A 1 -66.24 -4.94 63.39
N ILE A 2 -65.71 -4.25 64.39
CA ILE A 2 -65.61 -4.65 65.82
C ILE A 2 -65.16 -6.12 65.92
N ILE A 3 -63.88 -6.35 66.24
CA ILE A 3 -63.46 -6.71 67.60
C ILE A 3 -61.95 -6.46 67.73
N ASP A 4 -61.66 -5.66 68.74
CA ASP A 4 -60.39 -5.30 69.35
C ASP A 4 -59.90 -6.42 70.28
N LYS A 5 -58.58 -6.55 70.48
CA LYS A 5 -58.01 -7.04 71.75
C LYS A 5 -56.53 -6.70 71.86
N ARG A 6 -56.27 -5.49 72.38
CA ARG A 6 -55.06 -5.19 73.17
C ARG A 6 -54.99 -6.06 74.42
N SER A 7 -53.80 -6.55 74.77
CA SER A 7 -53.45 -6.90 76.14
C SER A 7 -52.00 -6.52 76.41
N THR A 8 -51.86 -5.50 77.24
CA THR A 8 -50.63 -4.96 77.83
C THR A 8 -50.23 -5.83 79.02
N ARG A 9 -48.94 -6.21 79.12
CA ARG A 9 -48.31 -6.50 80.41
C ARG A 9 -46.85 -6.02 80.41
N THR A 10 -46.58 -5.14 81.35
CA THR A 10 -45.31 -4.49 81.67
C THR A 10 -44.57 -5.32 82.74
N VAL A 11 -43.25 -5.05 82.88
CA VAL A 11 -42.32 -5.43 83.97
C VAL A 11 -41.62 -6.79 83.72
N ALA A 12 -40.29 -6.96 83.72
CA ALA A 12 -39.25 -6.32 84.54
C ALA A 12 -37.88 -6.19 83.82
N PHE A 13 -37.13 -5.18 84.24
CA PHE A 13 -35.69 -5.00 84.04
C PHE A 13 -34.89 -6.13 84.69
N ALA A 14 -33.96 -6.74 83.95
CA ALA A 14 -32.81 -7.45 84.53
C ALA A 14 -31.58 -7.17 83.66
N LEU A 15 -30.71 -6.33 84.20
CA LEU A 15 -29.42 -5.93 83.67
C LEU A 15 -28.43 -7.08 83.89
N VAL A 16 -27.97 -7.75 82.84
CA VAL A 16 -26.82 -8.65 82.90
C VAL A 16 -25.76 -8.13 81.93
N LEU A 17 -24.76 -7.46 82.53
CA LEU A 17 -23.48 -7.13 81.92
C LEU A 17 -22.73 -8.45 81.63
N GLY A 18 -22.89 -8.95 80.42
CA GLY A 18 -22.02 -9.98 79.85
C GLY A 18 -21.06 -9.34 78.85
N LEU A 19 -19.83 -9.04 79.30
CA LEU A 19 -18.71 -8.72 78.42
C LEU A 19 -18.49 -9.89 77.46
N SER A 20 -19.08 -9.78 76.27
CA SER A 20 -18.77 -10.60 75.12
C SER A 20 -18.05 -9.69 74.15
N SER A 21 -16.72 -9.78 74.16
CA SER A 21 -15.84 -9.20 73.15
C SER A 21 -16.22 -9.74 71.78
N LEU A 22 -17.17 -9.06 71.12
CA LEU A 22 -17.39 -9.16 69.69
C LEU A 22 -16.15 -8.57 69.02
N GLY A 23 -15.22 -9.45 68.64
CA GLY A 23 -14.22 -9.12 67.65
C GLY A 23 -14.94 -8.61 66.41
N ILE A 24 -14.84 -7.31 66.15
CA ILE A 24 -15.18 -6.72 64.86
C ILE A 24 -14.10 -7.21 63.89
N GLY A 25 -14.23 -8.46 63.44
CA GLY A 25 -13.59 -8.91 62.22
C GLY A 25 -14.30 -8.21 61.07
N GLY A 26 -13.91 -6.97 60.76
CA GLY A 26 -14.27 -6.36 59.49
C GLY A 26 -13.83 -7.34 58.39
N CYS A 27 -14.75 -7.81 57.56
CA CYS A 27 -14.46 -8.79 56.51
C CYS A 27 -13.28 -8.30 55.67
N ALA A 28 -12.11 -8.88 55.89
CA ALA A 28 -10.92 -8.55 55.13
C ALA A 28 -11.18 -8.89 53.67
N VAL A 29 -10.87 -7.96 52.76
CA VAL A 29 -11.00 -8.20 51.32
C VAL A 29 -10.09 -9.36 50.95
N SER A 30 -10.68 -10.40 50.38
CA SER A 30 -10.00 -11.63 49.97
C SER A 30 -9.82 -11.69 48.45
N GLU A 31 -9.01 -12.63 47.98
CA GLU A 31 -8.86 -12.94 46.55
C GLU A 31 -10.20 -13.32 45.90
N ASN A 32 -11.06 -14.04 46.63
CA ASN A 32 -12.42 -14.36 46.18
C ASN A 32 -13.26 -13.09 45.94
N ASP A 33 -13.09 -12.05 46.76
CA ASP A 33 -13.78 -10.78 46.55
C ASP A 33 -13.28 -10.07 45.29
N VAL A 34 -11.97 -10.09 45.06
CA VAL A 34 -11.31 -9.53 43.88
C VAL A 34 -11.83 -10.18 42.59
N HIS A 35 -11.86 -11.52 42.52
CA HIS A 35 -12.43 -12.23 41.37
C HIS A 35 -13.92 -12.00 41.19
N ARG A 36 -14.70 -11.98 42.28
CA ARG A 36 -16.13 -11.67 42.21
C ARG A 36 -16.35 -10.29 41.55
N TRP A 37 -15.51 -9.31 41.88
CA TRP A 37 -15.66 -7.95 41.36
C TRP A 37 -15.41 -7.80 39.86
N GLU A 38 -14.69 -8.71 39.21
CA GLU A 38 -14.48 -8.73 37.74
C GLU A 38 -15.82 -8.69 36.97
N THR A 39 -16.89 -9.19 37.57
CA THR A 39 -18.22 -9.28 36.95
C THR A 39 -19.22 -8.21 37.42
N THR A 40 -18.85 -7.37 38.39
CA THR A 40 -19.76 -6.40 39.01
C THR A 40 -19.62 -4.99 38.42
N GLU A 41 -20.70 -4.20 38.43
CA GLU A 41 -20.72 -2.81 37.93
C GLU A 41 -19.66 -1.93 38.61
N GLN A 42 -19.62 -1.93 39.94
CA GLN A 42 -18.66 -1.17 40.76
C GLN A 42 -17.29 -1.87 40.87
N GLY A 43 -17.10 -3.00 40.18
CA GLY A 43 -15.88 -3.79 40.21
C GLY A 43 -14.61 -3.03 39.86
N PRO A 44 -14.55 -2.28 38.74
CA PRO A 44 -13.33 -1.58 38.33
C PRO A 44 -12.82 -0.61 39.41
N ARG A 45 -13.73 0.11 40.09
CA ARG A 45 -13.38 1.05 41.16
C ARG A 45 -12.87 0.35 42.41
N LYS A 46 -13.50 -0.76 42.81
CA LYS A 46 -13.05 -1.54 43.96
C LYS A 46 -11.66 -2.14 43.70
N LEU A 47 -11.44 -2.67 42.51
CA LEU A 47 -10.14 -3.20 42.09
C LEU A 47 -9.08 -2.08 42.04
N TYR A 48 -9.40 -0.92 41.45
CA TYR A 48 -8.53 0.26 41.48
C TYR A 48 -8.11 0.64 42.91
N ALA A 49 -9.07 0.68 43.84
CA ALA A 49 -8.78 1.01 45.24
C ALA A 49 -7.89 -0.04 45.93
N VAL A 50 -8.03 -1.32 45.58
CA VAL A 50 -7.12 -2.37 46.07
C VAL A 50 -5.72 -2.16 45.50
N VAL A 51 -5.59 -1.86 44.21
CA VAL A 51 -4.29 -1.63 43.58
C VAL A 51 -3.59 -0.41 44.18
N THR A 52 -4.29 0.70 44.45
CA THR A 52 -3.65 1.97 44.84
C THR A 52 -3.46 2.17 46.34
N HIS A 53 -4.24 1.52 47.21
CA HIS A 53 -4.17 1.75 48.65
C HIS A 53 -3.21 0.80 49.39
N GLU A 54 -2.34 1.35 50.23
CA GLU A 54 -1.30 0.59 50.96
C GLU A 54 -1.79 -0.37 52.04
N LYS A 55 -3.08 -0.31 52.42
CA LYS A 55 -3.65 -1.17 53.47
C LYS A 55 -3.80 -2.63 53.04
N PHE A 56 -3.73 -2.89 51.74
CA PHE A 56 -3.92 -4.23 51.17
C PHE A 56 -2.58 -4.94 51.01
N ALA A 57 -2.58 -6.25 51.30
CA ALA A 57 -1.40 -7.09 51.14
C ALA A 57 -0.94 -7.11 49.69
N TRP A 58 0.38 -7.17 49.49
CA TRP A 58 0.99 -7.08 48.15
C TRP A 58 0.44 -8.09 47.13
N PRO A 59 0.29 -9.39 47.43
CA PRO A 59 -0.29 -10.34 46.49
C PRO A 59 -1.71 -9.94 46.03
N LEU A 60 -2.52 -9.39 46.94
CA LEU A 60 -3.88 -8.95 46.64
C LEU A 60 -3.89 -7.73 45.70
N ARG A 61 -2.89 -6.83 45.80
CA ARG A 61 -2.74 -5.69 44.88
C ARG A 61 -2.38 -6.14 43.47
N VAL A 62 -1.47 -7.13 43.36
CA VAL A 62 -1.10 -7.75 42.07
C VAL A 62 -2.32 -8.43 41.44
N GLU A 63 -3.04 -9.22 42.23
CA GLU A 63 -4.22 -9.95 41.74
C GLU A 63 -5.36 -9.01 41.34
N ALA A 64 -5.56 -7.90 42.05
CA ALA A 64 -6.53 -6.88 41.68
C ALA A 64 -6.16 -6.18 40.36
N ALA A 65 -4.87 -5.95 40.10
CA ALA A 65 -4.40 -5.39 38.83
C ALA A 65 -4.62 -6.37 37.66
N LEU A 66 -4.33 -7.66 37.86
CA LEU A 66 -4.63 -8.70 36.87
C LEU A 66 -6.14 -8.89 36.67
N SER A 67 -6.94 -8.72 37.72
CA SER A 67 -8.40 -8.77 37.64
C SER A 67 -8.98 -7.66 36.78
N LEU A 68 -8.41 -6.44 36.85
CA LEU A 68 -8.78 -5.36 35.94
C LEU A 68 -8.59 -5.81 34.48
N ILE A 69 -7.51 -6.52 34.15
CA ILE A 69 -7.26 -7.01 32.79
C ILE A 69 -8.27 -8.08 32.37
N ARG A 70 -8.66 -8.98 33.28
CA ARG A 70 -9.61 -10.08 33.00
C ARG A 70 -11.06 -9.63 32.83
N MET A 71 -11.38 -8.38 33.18
CA MET A 71 -12.74 -7.86 33.05
C MET A 71 -13.22 -7.93 31.60
N LYS A 72 -14.37 -8.59 31.39
CA LYS A 72 -15.01 -8.64 30.08
C LYS A 72 -15.52 -7.26 29.65
N PRO A 73 -15.45 -6.93 28.35
CA PRO A 73 -16.08 -5.73 27.81
C PRO A 73 -17.59 -5.69 28.13
N ARG A 74 -18.12 -4.51 28.42
CA ARG A 74 -19.55 -4.28 28.68
C ARG A 74 -20.04 -3.20 27.74
N HIS A 75 -21.13 -3.47 27.02
CA HIS A 75 -21.64 -2.59 25.96
C HIS A 75 -20.56 -2.21 24.92
N GLY A 76 -19.70 -3.18 24.57
CA GLY A 76 -18.60 -2.97 23.61
C GLY A 76 -17.41 -2.17 24.15
N LYS A 77 -17.43 -1.72 25.42
CA LYS A 77 -16.35 -0.95 26.04
C LYS A 77 -15.53 -1.80 27.02
N ASN A 78 -14.20 -1.72 26.92
CA ASN A 78 -13.29 -2.24 27.93
C ASN A 78 -13.28 -1.30 29.14
N TRP A 79 -13.59 -1.84 30.33
CA TRP A 79 -13.61 -1.06 31.58
C TRP A 79 -12.37 -1.30 32.44
N GLY A 80 -11.61 -2.34 32.17
CA GLY A 80 -10.46 -2.74 32.97
C GLY A 80 -9.22 -1.90 32.69
N ILE A 81 -8.80 -1.88 31.42
CA ILE A 81 -7.57 -1.20 30.97
C ILE A 81 -7.58 0.31 31.27
N PRO A 82 -8.70 1.06 31.07
CA PRO A 82 -8.73 2.46 31.46
C PRO A 82 -8.46 2.67 32.95
N TYR A 83 -9.06 1.86 33.82
CA TYR A 83 -8.81 1.93 35.26
C TYR A 83 -7.39 1.49 35.64
N LEU A 84 -6.75 0.64 34.85
CA LEU A 84 -5.38 0.19 35.09
C LEU A 84 -4.33 1.23 34.67
N VAL A 85 -4.49 1.83 33.49
CA VAL A 85 -3.44 2.63 32.83
C VAL A 85 -3.90 4.02 32.41
N GLU A 86 -5.00 4.15 31.67
CA GLU A 86 -5.34 5.42 30.97
C GLU A 86 -5.96 6.49 31.86
N GLY A 87 -6.67 6.08 32.92
CA GLY A 87 -7.49 6.94 33.75
C GLY A 87 -8.99 6.83 33.47
N PHE A 88 -9.80 7.38 34.38
CA PHE A 88 -11.26 7.31 34.34
C PHE A 88 -11.89 8.52 35.01
N LYS A 89 -13.18 8.78 34.74
CA LYS A 89 -13.98 9.75 35.48
C LYS A 89 -14.69 9.07 36.64
N ASP A 90 -14.57 9.62 37.84
CA ASP A 90 -15.29 9.14 39.02
C ASP A 90 -16.75 9.63 39.06
N GLU A 91 -17.47 9.36 40.15
CA GLU A 91 -18.88 9.76 40.31
C GLU A 91 -19.07 11.28 40.38
N GLY A 92 -18.05 12.02 40.81
CA GLY A 92 -18.03 13.47 40.83
C GLY A 92 -17.65 14.10 39.48
N GLY A 93 -17.29 13.28 38.49
CA GLY A 93 -16.81 13.72 37.19
C GLY A 93 -15.33 14.12 37.19
N GLU A 94 -14.62 13.92 38.30
CA GLU A 94 -13.17 14.17 38.37
C GLU A 94 -12.41 13.11 37.59
N VAL A 95 -11.40 13.54 36.84
CA VAL A 95 -10.51 12.63 36.13
C VAL A 95 -9.48 12.08 37.11
N LYS A 96 -9.48 10.77 37.31
CA LYS A 96 -8.47 10.03 38.06
C LYS A 96 -7.51 9.35 37.08
N GLU A 97 -6.23 9.36 37.42
CA GLU A 97 -5.21 8.60 36.70
C GLU A 97 -5.45 7.09 36.82
N GLY A 98 -4.95 6.31 35.85
CA GLY A 98 -4.97 4.85 35.94
C GLY A 98 -4.19 4.35 37.15
N ALA A 99 -4.56 3.17 37.66
CA ALA A 99 -4.01 2.63 38.90
C ALA A 99 -2.48 2.58 38.91
N ILE A 100 -1.85 2.17 37.80
CA ILE A 100 -0.39 2.09 37.67
C ILE A 100 0.25 3.48 37.67
N VAL A 101 -0.40 4.46 37.03
CA VAL A 101 0.07 5.85 36.94
C VAL A 101 0.01 6.52 38.31
N ALA A 102 -1.07 6.30 39.06
CA ALA A 102 -1.27 6.87 40.39
C ALA A 102 -0.28 6.35 41.46
N LEU A 103 0.43 5.25 41.20
CA LEU A 103 1.43 4.70 42.11
C LEU A 103 2.75 5.48 42.06
N GLN A 104 3.41 5.58 43.21
CA GLN A 104 4.77 6.09 43.33
C GLN A 104 5.75 5.23 42.51
N PRO A 105 6.85 5.80 41.96
CA PRO A 105 7.74 5.10 41.01
C PRO A 105 8.23 3.72 41.46
N ASP A 106 8.70 3.58 42.70
CA ASP A 106 9.18 2.28 43.21
C ASP A 106 8.06 1.25 43.38
N THR A 107 6.88 1.72 43.81
CA THR A 107 5.69 0.85 43.94
C THR A 107 5.17 0.43 42.58
N ARG A 108 5.18 1.34 41.60
CA ARG A 108 4.83 1.09 40.21
C ARG A 108 5.76 0.04 39.59
N LYS A 109 7.08 0.22 39.75
CA LYS A 109 8.09 -0.72 39.28
C LYS A 109 7.86 -2.12 39.86
N LYS A 110 7.73 -2.21 41.18
CA LYS A 110 7.48 -3.49 41.88
C LYS A 110 6.20 -4.17 41.41
N LEU A 111 5.13 -3.41 41.17
CA LEU A 111 3.85 -3.96 40.69
C LEU A 111 3.99 -4.53 39.28
N LEU A 112 4.62 -3.78 38.36
CA LEU A 112 4.85 -4.21 36.99
C LEU A 112 5.75 -5.46 36.92
N GLU A 113 6.82 -5.52 37.73
CA GLU A 113 7.67 -6.71 37.85
C GLU A 113 6.89 -7.94 38.33
N ALA A 114 5.96 -7.76 39.28
CA ALA A 114 5.14 -8.84 39.79
C ALA A 114 4.04 -9.29 38.80
N MET A 115 3.52 -8.38 37.97
CA MET A 115 2.52 -8.70 36.94
C MET A 115 3.12 -9.35 35.70
N ALA A 116 4.36 -8.98 35.33
CA ALA A 116 4.98 -9.37 34.06
C ALA A 116 4.98 -10.89 33.77
N PRO A 117 5.29 -11.79 34.73
CA PRO A 117 5.28 -13.23 34.46
C PRO A 117 3.90 -13.75 34.02
N GLU A 118 2.82 -13.30 34.67
CA GLU A 118 1.46 -13.73 34.32
C GLU A 118 1.00 -13.07 33.01
N LEU A 119 1.34 -11.80 32.76
CA LEU A 119 1.10 -11.16 31.46
C LEU A 119 1.76 -11.95 30.33
N VAL A 120 3.04 -12.28 30.45
CA VAL A 120 3.79 -13.04 29.44
C VAL A 120 3.16 -14.41 29.20
N LYS A 121 2.78 -15.12 30.28
CA LYS A 121 2.15 -16.45 30.20
C LYS A 121 0.81 -16.39 29.46
N GLN A 122 -0.05 -15.43 29.78
CA GLN A 122 -1.37 -15.29 29.17
C GLN A 122 -1.30 -14.79 27.72
N ILE A 123 -0.36 -13.88 27.42
CA ILE A 123 -0.10 -13.43 26.04
C ILE A 123 0.40 -14.59 25.17
N LYS A 124 1.16 -15.54 25.73
CA LYS A 124 1.66 -16.70 25.00
C LYS A 124 0.65 -17.85 24.86
N THR A 125 -0.57 -17.70 25.39
CA THR A 125 -1.62 -18.70 25.16
C THR A 125 -1.91 -18.82 23.66
N PRO A 126 -1.95 -20.05 23.11
CA PRO A 126 -2.27 -20.26 21.70
C PRO A 126 -3.62 -19.63 21.31
N PRO A 127 -3.76 -19.13 20.07
CA PRO A 127 -5.03 -18.64 19.57
C PRO A 127 -6.10 -19.75 19.66
N PRO A 128 -7.35 -19.41 19.95
CA PRO A 128 -8.39 -20.42 19.99
C PRO A 128 -8.62 -21.03 18.60
N ALA A 129 -8.93 -22.33 18.58
CA ALA A 129 -9.32 -23.01 17.36
C ALA A 129 -10.61 -22.41 16.76
N LYS A 130 -10.74 -22.51 15.43
CA LYS A 130 -12.01 -22.21 14.77
C LYS A 130 -13.08 -23.19 15.21
N ASN A 131 -14.28 -22.68 15.42
CA ASN A 131 -15.48 -23.48 15.59
C ASN A 131 -15.79 -24.26 14.29
N PRO A 132 -16.58 -25.35 14.35
CA PRO A 132 -16.94 -26.14 13.17
C PRO A 132 -17.67 -25.34 12.08
N ASP A 133 -18.36 -24.26 12.45
CA ASP A 133 -19.05 -23.33 11.55
C ASP A 133 -18.11 -22.29 10.91
N GLY A 134 -16.81 -22.33 11.22
CA GLY A 134 -15.80 -21.41 10.71
C GLY A 134 -15.68 -20.10 11.52
N THR A 135 -16.54 -19.86 12.50
CA THR A 135 -16.41 -18.73 13.44
C THR A 135 -15.24 -18.97 14.40
N ARG A 136 -14.74 -17.92 15.06
CA ARG A 136 -13.72 -18.05 16.11
C ARG A 136 -14.30 -17.54 17.43
N PRO A 137 -14.08 -18.26 18.55
CA PRO A 137 -14.42 -17.71 19.85
C PRO A 137 -13.47 -16.53 20.17
N PRO A 138 -13.86 -15.64 21.09
CA PRO A 138 -13.00 -14.53 21.52
C PRO A 138 -11.65 -15.04 22.03
N ASP A 139 -10.57 -14.42 21.55
CA ASP A 139 -9.21 -14.78 21.98
C ASP A 139 -8.94 -14.24 23.40
N PRO A 140 -8.81 -15.14 24.41
CA PRO A 140 -8.70 -14.74 25.82
C PRO A 140 -7.37 -14.03 26.14
N SER A 141 -6.37 -14.15 25.26
CA SER A 141 -5.07 -13.48 25.44
C SER A 141 -5.11 -12.00 25.04
N THR A 142 -6.18 -11.55 24.36
CA THR A 142 -6.30 -10.17 23.84
C THR A 142 -6.21 -9.10 24.93
N PRO A 143 -6.96 -9.18 26.05
CA PRO A 143 -6.90 -8.15 27.08
C PRO A 143 -5.51 -8.03 27.72
N PHE A 144 -4.80 -9.16 27.87
CA PHE A 144 -3.44 -9.19 28.41
C PHE A 144 -2.45 -8.54 27.44
N LYS A 145 -2.58 -8.80 26.14
CA LYS A 145 -1.79 -8.11 25.12
C LYS A 145 -2.04 -6.60 25.16
N ASP A 146 -3.31 -6.19 25.20
CA ASP A 146 -3.66 -4.76 25.20
C ASP A 146 -3.18 -4.05 26.46
N ALA A 147 -3.29 -4.69 27.63
CA ALA A 147 -2.76 -4.15 28.88
C ALA A 147 -1.23 -4.04 28.86
N ALA A 148 -0.53 -5.07 28.38
CA ALA A 148 0.93 -5.05 28.23
C ALA A 148 1.38 -3.96 27.24
N PHE A 149 0.66 -3.79 26.13
CA PHE A 149 0.94 -2.71 25.19
C PHE A 149 0.68 -1.33 25.80
N ALA A 150 -0.43 -1.15 26.52
CA ALA A 150 -0.77 0.11 27.18
C ALA A 150 0.33 0.54 28.17
N VAL A 151 0.87 -0.38 28.98
CA VAL A 151 1.97 -0.03 29.91
C VAL A 151 3.29 0.25 29.20
N LEU A 152 3.57 -0.41 28.07
CA LEU A 152 4.78 -0.18 27.29
C LEU A 152 4.75 1.13 26.51
N SER A 153 3.60 1.47 25.93
CA SER A 153 3.42 2.62 25.03
C SER A 153 2.98 3.91 25.72
N HIS A 154 2.74 3.86 27.03
CA HIS A 154 2.38 5.03 27.82
C HIS A 154 3.50 6.08 27.83
N ASP A 155 3.11 7.36 27.79
CA ASP A 155 3.99 8.51 27.91
C ASP A 155 3.59 9.35 29.14
N PRO A 156 4.46 9.55 30.15
CA PRO A 156 5.85 9.07 30.24
C PRO A 156 5.95 7.54 30.44
N PRO A 157 7.10 6.91 30.11
CA PRO A 157 7.26 5.46 30.21
C PRO A 157 6.94 4.90 31.61
N LEU A 158 6.00 3.94 31.67
CA LEU A 158 5.64 3.27 32.94
C LEU A 158 6.58 2.10 33.27
N VAL A 159 7.06 1.38 32.25
CA VAL A 159 8.01 0.28 32.40
C VAL A 159 9.44 0.82 32.29
N THR A 160 10.12 0.95 33.43
CA THR A 160 11.50 1.44 33.51
C THR A 160 12.55 0.32 33.57
N ASP A 161 12.14 -0.92 33.89
CA ASP A 161 13.03 -2.08 33.91
C ASP A 161 13.16 -2.67 32.50
N GLU A 162 14.40 -2.78 32.01
CA GLU A 162 14.68 -3.23 30.64
C GLU A 162 14.36 -4.71 30.44
N LYS A 163 14.52 -5.55 31.48
CA LYS A 163 14.17 -6.96 31.39
C LYS A 163 12.66 -7.12 31.25
N VAL A 164 11.88 -6.43 32.08
CA VAL A 164 10.41 -6.45 31.99
C VAL A 164 9.95 -5.92 30.63
N ARG A 165 10.53 -4.81 30.17
CA ARG A 165 10.25 -4.23 28.85
C ARG A 165 10.48 -5.24 27.73
N SER A 166 11.64 -5.89 27.73
CA SER A 166 12.02 -6.89 26.72
C SER A 166 11.12 -8.13 26.75
N GLU A 167 10.80 -8.65 27.93
CA GLU A 167 9.92 -9.82 28.09
C GLU A 167 8.50 -9.55 27.57
N LEU A 168 7.92 -8.39 27.89
CA LEU A 168 6.60 -7.99 27.40
C LEU A 168 6.63 -7.73 25.89
N ALA A 169 7.63 -7.02 25.37
CA ALA A 169 7.79 -6.78 23.93
C ALA A 169 7.92 -8.09 23.14
N ALA A 170 8.70 -9.05 23.66
CA ALA A 170 8.87 -10.36 23.06
C ALA A 170 7.57 -11.19 23.10
N ALA A 171 6.82 -11.14 24.21
CA ALA A 171 5.53 -11.82 24.32
C ALA A 171 4.50 -11.25 23.33
N ILE A 172 4.41 -9.92 23.22
CA ILE A 172 3.51 -9.25 22.28
C ILE A 172 3.92 -9.55 20.83
N THR A 173 5.22 -9.54 20.54
CA THR A 173 5.74 -9.95 19.22
C THR A 173 5.30 -11.37 18.87
N TYR A 174 5.52 -12.32 19.78
CA TYR A 174 5.05 -13.70 19.62
C TYR A 174 3.54 -13.76 19.37
N TRP A 175 2.76 -12.99 20.13
CA TRP A 175 1.30 -12.92 19.95
C TRP A 175 0.92 -12.42 18.55
N THR A 176 1.51 -11.34 18.07
CA THR A 176 1.21 -10.85 16.71
C THR A 176 1.55 -11.89 15.63
N GLN A 177 2.57 -12.73 15.87
CA GLN A 177 3.09 -13.68 14.90
C GLN A 177 2.38 -15.04 14.91
N ALA A 178 1.89 -15.49 16.07
CA ALA A 178 1.30 -16.83 16.22
C ALA A 178 0.01 -17.04 15.39
N ASP A 179 -0.71 -15.97 15.07
CA ASP A 179 -1.97 -16.02 14.32
C ASP A 179 -2.22 -14.71 13.56
N PHE A 180 -1.15 -14.21 12.94
CA PHE A 180 -1.11 -12.89 12.29
C PHE A 180 -2.34 -12.60 11.42
N GLU A 181 -2.72 -13.53 10.54
CA GLU A 181 -3.80 -13.31 9.58
C GLU A 181 -5.16 -13.11 10.22
N ALA A 182 -5.43 -13.79 11.34
CA ALA A 182 -6.70 -13.61 12.05
C ALA A 182 -6.66 -12.41 12.98
N ARG A 183 -5.52 -12.17 13.64
CA ARG A 183 -5.35 -11.08 14.60
C ARG A 183 -5.25 -9.71 13.93
N ILE A 184 -4.75 -9.60 12.69
CA ILE A 184 -4.61 -8.28 12.04
C ILE A 184 -5.95 -7.57 11.80
N ASP A 185 -7.02 -8.31 11.55
CA ASP A 185 -8.37 -7.77 11.30
C ASP A 185 -9.31 -7.94 12.51
N TYR A 186 -8.79 -8.37 13.67
CA TYR A 186 -9.62 -8.65 14.83
C TYR A 186 -10.03 -7.35 15.55
N THR A 187 -11.30 -6.99 15.43
CA THR A 187 -11.84 -5.69 15.85
C THR A 187 -12.03 -5.52 17.35
N ALA A 188 -12.01 -6.61 18.14
CA ALA A 188 -12.19 -6.52 19.59
C ALA A 188 -10.91 -6.07 20.35
N GLN A 189 -9.82 -5.85 19.63
CA GLN A 189 -8.57 -5.32 20.19
C GLN A 189 -8.70 -3.83 20.48
N GLN A 190 -8.15 -3.39 21.61
CA GLN A 190 -7.97 -1.97 21.88
C GLN A 190 -6.82 -1.38 21.03
N PHE A 191 -5.75 -2.15 20.82
CA PHE A 191 -4.60 -1.74 20.00
C PHE A 191 -4.36 -2.74 18.87
N GLY A 192 -4.50 -2.30 17.62
CA GLY A 192 -4.38 -3.19 16.45
C GLY A 192 -2.96 -3.74 16.25
N VAL A 193 -2.83 -4.91 15.59
CA VAL A 193 -1.53 -5.55 15.31
C VAL A 193 -0.56 -4.60 14.60
N GLU A 194 -1.03 -3.83 13.62
CA GLU A 194 -0.15 -2.90 12.90
C GLU A 194 0.38 -1.78 13.82
N GLN A 195 -0.46 -1.24 14.71
CA GLN A 195 -0.06 -0.22 15.68
C GLN A 195 1.00 -0.76 16.63
N VAL A 196 0.77 -1.97 17.14
CA VAL A 196 1.69 -2.68 18.04
C VAL A 196 3.03 -2.91 17.37
N LEU A 197 3.05 -3.45 16.15
CA LEU A 197 4.28 -3.74 15.43
C LEU A 197 5.06 -2.45 15.09
N ARG A 198 4.37 -1.37 14.70
CA ARG A 198 5.02 -0.06 14.45
C ARG A 198 5.69 0.50 15.70
N PHE A 199 5.06 0.36 16.85
CA PHE A 199 5.63 0.78 18.12
C PHE A 199 6.88 -0.05 18.50
N LEU A 200 6.84 -1.38 18.30
CA LEU A 200 7.95 -2.27 18.63
C LEU A 200 9.11 -2.21 17.61
N GLY A 201 8.83 -1.77 16.38
CA GLY A 201 9.84 -1.54 15.33
C GLY A 201 10.40 -2.82 14.70
N ALA A 202 11.60 -2.70 14.14
CA ALA A 202 12.21 -3.73 13.29
C ALA A 202 12.30 -5.14 13.89
N PRO A 203 12.67 -5.35 15.17
CA PRO A 203 12.74 -6.69 15.75
C PRO A 203 11.42 -7.46 15.68
N ALA A 204 10.29 -6.76 15.77
CA ALA A 204 8.96 -7.39 15.82
C ALA A 204 8.50 -7.98 14.47
N VAL A 205 9.11 -7.56 13.35
CA VAL A 205 8.76 -8.03 12.01
C VAL A 205 9.73 -9.04 11.41
N LYS A 206 10.79 -9.44 12.15
CA LYS A 206 11.84 -10.35 11.66
C LYS A 206 11.32 -11.71 11.18
N ALA A 207 10.23 -12.21 11.76
CA ALA A 207 9.64 -13.50 11.39
C ALA A 207 8.61 -13.40 10.26
N LEU A 208 8.09 -12.19 9.95
CA LEU A 208 7.05 -12.01 8.93
C LEU A 208 7.45 -12.50 7.52
N PRO A 209 8.72 -12.43 7.07
CA PRO A 209 9.10 -13.04 5.79
C PRO A 209 8.75 -14.52 5.67
N GLY A 210 8.83 -15.29 6.78
CA GLY A 210 8.46 -16.71 6.81
C GLY A 210 6.97 -16.97 6.68
N MET A 211 6.13 -15.93 6.80
CA MET A 211 4.68 -16.02 6.63
C MET A 211 4.24 -15.70 5.20
N ILE A 212 5.16 -15.38 4.30
CA ILE A 212 4.87 -15.20 2.87
C ILE A 212 4.76 -16.58 2.23
N THR A 213 3.55 -17.13 2.19
CA THR A 213 3.27 -18.48 1.71
C THR A 213 2.09 -18.48 0.73
N GLU A 214 1.89 -19.61 0.03
CA GLU A 214 0.78 -19.81 -0.89
C GLU A 214 -0.59 -19.70 -0.21
N THR A 215 -0.68 -20.10 1.06
CA THR A 215 -1.93 -20.05 1.84
C THR A 215 -2.19 -18.69 2.48
N SER A 216 -1.27 -17.74 2.35
CA SER A 216 -1.36 -16.46 3.02
C SER A 216 -2.35 -15.53 2.31
N SER A 217 -3.43 -15.18 3.00
CA SER A 217 -4.43 -14.22 2.54
C SER A 217 -4.01 -12.77 2.74
N LYS A 218 -2.99 -12.50 3.60
CA LYS A 218 -2.58 -11.14 4.01
C LYS A 218 -1.20 -10.71 3.50
N ILE A 219 -0.76 -11.20 2.34
CA ILE A 219 0.55 -10.87 1.74
C ILE A 219 0.75 -9.36 1.60
N ASP A 220 -0.27 -8.62 1.19
CA ASP A 220 -0.19 -7.15 1.04
C ASP A 220 0.16 -6.45 2.36
N ARG A 221 -0.46 -6.89 3.46
CA ARG A 221 -0.21 -6.35 4.82
C ARG A 221 1.15 -6.77 5.37
N LEU A 222 1.56 -8.03 5.15
CA LEU A 222 2.90 -8.49 5.49
C LEU A 222 3.97 -7.66 4.76
N ALA A 223 3.81 -7.49 3.45
CA ALA A 223 4.71 -6.73 2.60
C ALA A 223 4.79 -5.25 3.02
N LEU A 224 3.65 -4.63 3.36
CA LEU A 224 3.60 -3.26 3.86
C LEU A 224 4.39 -3.10 5.16
N LEU A 225 4.09 -3.93 6.17
CA LEU A 225 4.76 -3.84 7.48
C LEU A 225 6.26 -4.07 7.36
N ILE A 226 6.70 -5.07 6.60
CA ILE A 226 8.12 -5.32 6.39
C ILE A 226 8.80 -4.14 5.68
N ALA A 227 8.15 -3.58 4.66
CA ALA A 227 8.69 -2.43 3.93
C ALA A 227 8.81 -1.18 4.80
N GLU A 228 7.84 -0.94 5.69
CA GLU A 228 7.76 0.23 6.56
C GLU A 228 8.78 0.14 7.71
N ILE A 229 8.78 -0.97 8.47
CA ILE A 229 9.51 -1.05 9.74
C ILE A 229 10.62 -2.11 9.78
N GLY A 230 10.77 -2.95 8.75
CA GLY A 230 11.83 -3.96 8.72
C GLY A 230 13.25 -3.37 8.63
N ASP A 231 14.22 -4.07 9.21
CA ASP A 231 15.64 -3.80 8.96
C ASP A 231 16.06 -4.29 7.55
N PRO A 232 17.24 -3.89 7.03
CA PRO A 232 17.68 -4.28 5.69
C PRO A 232 17.72 -5.81 5.48
N GLU A 233 18.11 -6.59 6.49
CA GLU A 233 18.15 -8.05 6.42
C GLU A 233 16.75 -8.65 6.28
N THR A 234 15.79 -8.15 7.06
CA THR A 234 14.39 -8.58 7.02
C THR A 234 13.76 -8.25 5.66
N LYS A 235 14.02 -7.04 5.12
CA LYS A 235 13.55 -6.66 3.78
C LYS A 235 14.15 -7.54 2.68
N LEU A 236 15.43 -7.89 2.79
CA LEU A 236 16.08 -8.80 1.84
C LEU A 236 15.47 -10.21 1.91
N LYS A 237 15.25 -10.76 3.11
CA LYS A 237 14.59 -12.05 3.30
C LYS A 237 13.18 -12.05 2.73
N ALA A 238 12.42 -10.96 2.93
CA ALA A 238 11.09 -10.82 2.37
C ALA A 238 11.09 -10.74 0.85
N SER A 239 12.07 -10.02 0.27
CA SER A 239 12.27 -9.96 -1.18
C SER A 239 12.55 -11.35 -1.77
N ALA A 240 13.40 -12.15 -1.12
CA ALA A 240 13.64 -13.53 -1.54
C ALA A 240 12.40 -14.43 -1.37
N ALA A 241 11.69 -14.33 -0.24
CA ALA A 241 10.49 -15.13 0.05
C ALA A 241 9.35 -14.85 -0.94
N ILE A 242 9.10 -13.57 -1.27
CA ILE A 242 8.04 -13.22 -2.22
C ILE A 242 8.37 -13.64 -3.66
N VAL A 243 9.66 -13.62 -4.05
CA VAL A 243 10.12 -14.19 -5.32
C VAL A 243 9.94 -15.69 -5.36
N ALA A 244 10.30 -16.41 -4.29
CA ALA A 244 10.09 -17.85 -4.20
C ALA A 244 8.59 -18.21 -4.31
N LEU A 245 7.72 -17.42 -3.70
CA LEU A 245 6.27 -17.58 -3.86
C LEU A 245 5.84 -17.36 -5.31
N ALA A 246 6.28 -16.28 -5.97
CA ALA A 246 5.92 -16.03 -7.37
C ALA A 246 6.37 -17.16 -8.30
N GLN A 247 7.60 -17.67 -8.12
CA GLN A 247 8.11 -18.83 -8.87
C GLN A 247 7.24 -20.08 -8.66
N LYS A 248 6.78 -20.31 -7.42
CA LYS A 248 5.87 -21.42 -7.12
C LYS A 248 4.51 -21.24 -7.78
N LEU A 249 3.93 -20.04 -7.76
CA LEU A 249 2.63 -19.76 -8.37
C LEU A 249 2.68 -19.87 -9.90
N ASP A 250 3.81 -19.50 -10.51
CA ASP A 250 4.03 -19.57 -11.97
C ASP A 250 4.35 -20.98 -12.47
N SER A 251 4.33 -22.00 -11.60
CA SER A 251 4.76 -23.35 -11.93
C SER A 251 3.63 -24.25 -12.44
N ASN A 252 3.99 -25.29 -13.21
CA ASN A 252 3.03 -26.30 -13.67
C ASN A 252 2.45 -27.11 -12.50
N GLU A 253 3.22 -27.35 -11.44
CA GLU A 253 2.75 -28.04 -10.23
C GLU A 253 1.61 -27.26 -9.57
N TRP A 254 1.66 -25.92 -9.59
CA TRP A 254 0.56 -25.10 -9.09
C TRP A 254 -0.69 -25.25 -9.96
N ILE A 255 -0.54 -25.23 -11.30
CA ILE A 255 -1.65 -25.43 -12.25
C ILE A 255 -2.34 -26.77 -11.99
N GLU A 256 -1.58 -27.86 -11.90
CA GLU A 256 -2.12 -29.20 -11.66
C GLU A 256 -2.81 -29.31 -10.30
N LYS A 257 -2.30 -28.61 -9.28
CA LYS A 257 -2.94 -28.52 -7.96
C LYS A 257 -4.28 -27.77 -8.01
N GLN A 258 -4.38 -26.68 -8.76
CA GLN A 258 -5.59 -25.83 -8.78
C GLN A 258 -6.68 -26.37 -9.70
N LYS A 259 -6.33 -27.05 -10.78
CA LYS A 259 -7.27 -27.58 -11.77
C LYS A 259 -8.44 -28.37 -11.18
N PRO A 260 -8.24 -29.37 -10.28
CA PRO A 260 -9.37 -30.07 -9.65
C PRO A 260 -10.20 -29.18 -8.72
N LEU A 261 -9.60 -28.18 -8.07
CA LEU A 261 -10.31 -27.25 -7.18
C LEU A 261 -11.24 -26.31 -7.95
N VAL A 262 -10.77 -25.78 -9.09
CA VAL A 262 -11.57 -24.95 -9.98
C VAL A 262 -12.71 -25.78 -10.60
N ALA A 263 -12.43 -27.02 -11.02
CA ALA A 263 -13.46 -27.92 -11.55
C ALA A 263 -14.56 -28.22 -10.51
N ASP A 264 -14.18 -28.48 -9.26
CA ASP A 264 -15.13 -28.68 -8.16
C ASP A 264 -15.95 -27.41 -7.86
N ALA A 265 -15.31 -26.23 -7.86
CA ALA A 265 -16.01 -24.96 -7.70
C ALA A 265 -17.04 -24.72 -8.82
N ASN A 266 -16.68 -24.99 -10.08
CA ASN A 266 -17.62 -24.93 -11.21
C ASN A 266 -18.81 -25.86 -11.01
N LYS A 267 -18.55 -27.11 -10.58
CA LYS A 267 -19.60 -28.09 -10.31
C LYS A 267 -20.55 -27.61 -9.21
N ARG A 268 -20.02 -27.08 -8.10
CA ARG A 268 -20.82 -26.51 -7.01
C ARG A 268 -21.61 -25.27 -7.44
N GLY A 269 -21.06 -24.48 -8.37
CA GLY A 269 -21.72 -23.33 -8.96
C GLY A 269 -22.68 -23.65 -10.12
N GLY A 270 -22.84 -24.92 -10.51
CA GLY A 270 -23.66 -25.32 -11.66
C GLY A 270 -23.11 -24.87 -13.03
N ILE A 271 -21.83 -24.50 -13.10
CA ILE A 271 -21.17 -24.01 -14.31
C ILE A 271 -20.63 -25.22 -15.10
N LYS A 272 -21.09 -25.39 -16.34
CA LYS A 272 -20.56 -26.42 -17.27
C LYS A 272 -19.41 -25.81 -18.08
N THR A 273 -18.23 -26.42 -18.00
CA THR A 273 -17.02 -25.98 -18.72
C THR A 273 -16.41 -27.11 -19.54
N THR A 274 -15.95 -26.82 -20.76
CA THR A 274 -15.09 -27.74 -21.53
C THR A 274 -13.68 -27.83 -20.92
N PRO A 275 -12.86 -28.83 -21.30
CA PRO A 275 -11.47 -28.92 -20.84
C PRO A 275 -10.65 -27.67 -21.16
N GLU A 276 -10.85 -27.07 -22.33
CA GLU A 276 -10.16 -25.85 -22.78
C GLU A 276 -10.60 -24.64 -21.94
N GLN A 277 -11.90 -24.52 -21.65
CA GLN A 277 -12.42 -23.46 -20.80
C GLN A 277 -11.90 -23.58 -19.36
N LEU A 278 -11.82 -24.80 -18.83
CA LEU A 278 -11.23 -25.05 -17.51
C LEU A 278 -9.74 -24.65 -17.49
N ALA A 279 -8.98 -25.00 -18.53
CA ALA A 279 -7.57 -24.60 -18.64
C ALA A 279 -7.41 -23.07 -18.68
N GLN A 280 -8.26 -22.36 -19.44
CA GLN A 280 -8.26 -20.89 -19.48
C GLN A 280 -8.64 -20.28 -18.11
N GLN A 281 -9.59 -20.85 -17.39
CA GLN A 281 -9.95 -20.39 -16.05
C GLN A 281 -8.79 -20.55 -15.07
N VAL A 282 -8.09 -21.69 -15.09
CA VAL A 282 -6.91 -21.92 -14.24
C VAL A 282 -5.78 -20.96 -14.61
N ALA A 283 -5.52 -20.72 -15.90
CA ALA A 283 -4.51 -19.77 -16.36
C ALA A 283 -4.82 -18.33 -15.92
N LYS A 284 -6.09 -17.92 -15.99
CA LYS A 284 -6.56 -16.62 -15.51
C LYS A 284 -6.45 -16.50 -13.98
N TYR A 285 -6.75 -17.57 -13.26
CA TYR A 285 -6.59 -17.60 -11.81
C TYR A 285 -5.10 -17.48 -11.41
N GLN A 286 -4.21 -18.19 -12.11
CA GLN A 286 -2.77 -18.06 -11.94
C GLN A 286 -2.30 -16.61 -12.18
N GLU A 287 -2.80 -15.98 -13.25
CA GLU A 287 -2.48 -14.58 -13.56
C GLU A 287 -2.90 -13.62 -12.43
N GLN A 288 -4.11 -13.79 -11.89
CA GLN A 288 -4.58 -12.99 -10.75
C GLN A 288 -3.72 -13.16 -9.50
N GLU A 289 -3.34 -14.40 -9.18
CA GLU A 289 -2.48 -14.68 -8.02
C GLU A 289 -1.07 -14.12 -8.20
N LEU A 290 -0.50 -14.19 -9.40
CA LEU A 290 0.79 -13.58 -9.71
C LEU A 290 0.74 -12.05 -9.60
N ILE A 291 -0.30 -11.41 -10.16
CA ILE A 291 -0.48 -9.95 -10.07
C ILE A 291 -0.61 -9.51 -8.61
N ARG A 292 -1.33 -10.27 -7.77
CA ARG A 292 -1.41 -10.03 -6.32
C ARG A 292 -0.03 -10.05 -5.67
N VAL A 293 0.81 -11.02 -6.01
CA VAL A 293 2.18 -11.14 -5.50
C VAL A 293 3.08 -10.02 -6.03
N PHE A 294 2.90 -9.56 -7.27
CA PHE A 294 3.62 -8.41 -7.83
C PHE A 294 3.30 -7.11 -7.07
N GLY A 295 2.07 -6.96 -6.56
CA GLY A 295 1.72 -5.87 -5.64
C GLY A 295 2.57 -5.88 -4.36
N GLY A 296 2.77 -7.05 -3.75
CA GLY A 296 3.66 -7.21 -2.60
C GLY A 296 5.13 -6.94 -2.95
N MET A 297 5.58 -7.37 -4.14
CA MET A 297 6.92 -7.10 -4.67
C MET A 297 7.18 -5.60 -4.81
N LYS A 298 6.21 -4.83 -5.34
CA LYS A 298 6.30 -3.36 -5.42
C LYS A 298 6.51 -2.70 -4.06
N ARG A 299 5.89 -3.23 -3.00
CA ARG A 299 6.01 -2.71 -1.63
C ARG A 299 7.36 -3.06 -0.99
N ILE A 300 7.79 -4.31 -1.08
CA ILE A 300 9.04 -4.77 -0.46
C ILE A 300 10.26 -4.22 -1.23
N GLY A 301 10.24 -4.31 -2.56
CA GLY A 301 11.40 -4.05 -3.41
C GLY A 301 12.52 -5.05 -3.15
N GLY A 302 13.77 -4.58 -3.19
CA GLY A 302 14.97 -5.41 -2.99
C GLY A 302 15.48 -6.06 -4.27
N ARG A 303 16.78 -6.40 -4.27
CA ARG A 303 17.47 -6.93 -5.45
C ARG A 303 16.81 -8.20 -6.02
N PRO A 304 16.46 -9.23 -5.22
CA PRO A 304 15.79 -10.42 -5.75
C PRO A 304 14.51 -10.08 -6.53
N THR A 305 13.69 -9.17 -5.99
CA THR A 305 12.46 -8.70 -6.62
C THR A 305 12.73 -8.00 -7.94
N ILE A 306 13.69 -7.07 -7.97
CA ILE A 306 14.03 -6.30 -9.18
C ILE A 306 14.51 -7.25 -10.29
N ASP A 307 15.42 -8.17 -9.95
CA ASP A 307 15.94 -9.17 -10.90
C ASP A 307 14.83 -10.05 -11.46
N TYR A 308 13.96 -10.55 -10.58
CA TYR A 308 12.83 -11.38 -10.99
C TYR A 308 11.89 -10.63 -11.91
N LEU A 309 11.45 -9.42 -11.55
CA LEU A 309 10.49 -8.65 -12.35
C LEU A 309 11.06 -8.24 -13.72
N LEU A 310 12.33 -7.84 -13.79
CA LEU A 310 12.99 -7.52 -15.07
C LEU A 310 13.10 -8.75 -15.96
N LYS A 311 13.48 -9.91 -15.39
CA LYS A 311 13.52 -11.18 -16.12
C LYS A 311 12.11 -11.56 -16.60
N TYR A 312 11.12 -11.46 -15.73
CA TYR A 312 9.73 -11.83 -16.01
C TYR A 312 9.14 -10.97 -17.14
N ALA A 313 9.37 -9.65 -17.10
CA ALA A 313 8.94 -8.72 -18.14
C ALA A 313 9.64 -8.95 -19.49
N SER A 314 10.85 -9.51 -19.47
CA SER A 314 11.65 -9.78 -20.66
C SER A 314 11.33 -11.11 -21.34
N ASP A 315 10.68 -12.04 -20.64
CA ASP A 315 10.32 -13.34 -21.18
C ASP A 315 9.11 -13.22 -22.12
N LYS A 316 9.33 -13.56 -23.40
CA LYS A 316 8.30 -13.50 -24.45
C LYS A 316 7.25 -14.59 -24.32
N ASN A 317 7.48 -15.62 -23.49
CA ASN A 317 6.52 -16.67 -23.20
C ASN A 317 5.44 -16.22 -22.20
N ASN A 318 5.70 -15.14 -21.46
CA ASN A 318 4.72 -14.58 -20.53
C ASN A 318 3.67 -13.75 -21.27
N SER A 319 2.42 -13.80 -20.78
CA SER A 319 1.34 -12.98 -21.33
C SER A 319 1.68 -11.49 -21.26
N GLU A 320 1.14 -10.72 -22.21
CA GLU A 320 1.28 -9.27 -22.23
C GLU A 320 0.87 -8.63 -20.89
N GLU A 321 -0.23 -9.10 -20.31
CA GLU A 321 -0.75 -8.56 -19.05
C GLU A 321 0.19 -8.85 -17.87
N ARG A 322 0.77 -10.05 -17.77
CA ARG A 322 1.74 -10.36 -16.72
C ARG A 322 3.04 -9.57 -16.89
N ARG A 323 3.51 -9.39 -18.14
CA ARG A 323 4.70 -8.56 -18.43
C ARG A 323 4.47 -7.10 -18.04
N LYS A 324 3.27 -6.56 -18.32
CA LYS A 324 2.85 -5.22 -17.86
C LYS A 324 2.84 -5.14 -16.33
N ALA A 325 2.19 -6.08 -15.66
CA ALA A 325 2.12 -6.09 -14.21
C ALA A 325 3.52 -6.16 -13.56
N ALA A 326 4.45 -6.91 -14.15
CA ALA A 326 5.83 -6.98 -13.68
C ALA A 326 6.55 -5.63 -13.79
N LEU A 327 6.43 -4.95 -14.93
CA LEU A 327 6.99 -3.60 -15.11
C LEU A 327 6.32 -2.56 -14.21
N ALA A 328 5.00 -2.67 -13.99
CA ALA A 328 4.27 -1.80 -13.07
C ALA A 328 4.78 -1.96 -11.63
N ALA A 329 5.12 -3.19 -11.22
CA ALA A 329 5.70 -3.47 -9.91
C ALA A 329 7.14 -2.95 -9.73
N LEU A 330 7.85 -2.63 -10.82
CA LEU A 330 9.17 -2.00 -10.80
C LEU A 330 9.15 -0.47 -10.59
N GLU A 331 7.97 0.16 -10.49
CA GLU A 331 7.85 1.61 -10.30
C GLU A 331 8.67 2.13 -9.12
N GLY A 332 9.59 3.06 -9.39
CA GLY A 332 10.47 3.65 -8.40
C GLY A 332 11.50 2.67 -7.81
N ARG A 333 11.64 1.47 -8.38
CA ARG A 333 12.51 0.39 -7.86
C ARG A 333 13.70 0.06 -8.76
N VAL A 334 13.76 0.57 -9.98
CA VAL A 334 14.92 0.35 -10.87
C VAL A 334 16.19 0.85 -10.18
N ASP A 335 17.19 -0.03 -10.08
CA ASP A 335 18.46 0.31 -9.46
C ASP A 335 19.28 1.21 -10.39
N LYS A 336 19.28 2.52 -10.07
CA LYS A 336 19.97 3.56 -10.83
C LYS A 336 21.49 3.37 -10.84
N SER A 337 22.04 2.55 -9.96
CA SER A 337 23.48 2.25 -9.94
C SER A 337 23.83 1.01 -10.77
N ASN A 338 22.83 0.19 -11.12
CA ASN A 338 23.05 -1.04 -11.89
C ASN A 338 22.82 -0.81 -13.39
N LYS A 339 23.93 -0.72 -14.14
CA LYS A 339 23.90 -0.58 -15.60
C LYS A 339 23.14 -1.70 -16.30
N GLY A 340 23.24 -2.94 -15.79
CA GLY A 340 22.56 -4.09 -16.37
C GLY A 340 21.03 -4.01 -16.30
N ASP A 341 20.48 -3.34 -15.28
CA ASP A 341 19.02 -3.15 -15.19
C ASP A 341 18.53 -2.13 -16.23
N ILE A 342 19.31 -1.07 -16.41
CA ILE A 342 19.05 -0.04 -17.42
C ILE A 342 19.18 -0.64 -18.82
N ASP A 343 20.20 -1.46 -19.05
CA ASP A 343 20.41 -2.17 -20.33
C ASP A 343 19.22 -3.07 -20.69
N LYS A 344 18.66 -3.81 -19.72
CA LYS A 344 17.46 -4.63 -19.94
C LYS A 344 16.25 -3.78 -20.33
N LEU A 345 16.04 -2.63 -19.70
CA LEU A 345 14.94 -1.73 -20.07
C LEU A 345 15.10 -1.20 -21.50
N PHE A 346 16.29 -0.75 -21.88
CA PHE A 346 16.55 -0.30 -23.26
C PHE A 346 16.44 -1.44 -24.28
N ALA A 347 16.85 -2.65 -23.93
CA ALA A 347 16.67 -3.82 -24.78
C ALA A 347 15.17 -4.08 -25.03
N LEU A 348 14.34 -4.03 -23.99
CA LEU A 348 12.88 -4.17 -24.13
C LEU A 348 12.26 -3.05 -24.95
N ALA A 349 12.72 -1.80 -24.76
CA ALA A 349 12.22 -0.65 -25.51
C ALA A 349 12.50 -0.77 -27.02
N LYS A 350 13.69 -1.25 -27.37
CA LYS A 350 14.17 -1.40 -28.75
C LYS A 350 13.58 -2.63 -29.46
N ASP A 351 13.28 -3.70 -28.74
CA ASP A 351 12.80 -4.95 -29.35
C ASP A 351 11.44 -4.76 -30.02
N ASP A 352 11.36 -4.99 -31.33
CA ASP A 352 10.14 -4.86 -32.12
C ASP A 352 9.05 -5.86 -31.70
N ALA A 353 9.44 -7.00 -31.12
CA ALA A 353 8.52 -8.00 -30.59
C ALA A 353 7.89 -7.61 -29.24
N THR A 354 8.33 -6.51 -28.61
CA THR A 354 7.68 -6.01 -27.40
C THR A 354 6.32 -5.38 -27.76
N PRO A 355 5.20 -5.81 -27.15
CA PRO A 355 3.91 -5.15 -27.35
C PRO A 355 3.95 -3.67 -26.95
N ASP A 356 3.17 -2.82 -27.61
CA ASP A 356 3.18 -1.37 -27.34
C ASP A 356 2.83 -1.06 -25.88
N SER A 357 1.82 -1.73 -25.33
CA SER A 357 1.39 -1.58 -23.94
C SER A 357 2.47 -1.95 -22.90
N VAL A 358 3.33 -2.92 -23.21
CA VAL A 358 4.49 -3.30 -22.38
C VAL A 358 5.57 -2.23 -22.53
N ARG A 359 5.83 -1.79 -23.77
CA ARG A 359 6.82 -0.76 -24.08
C ARG A 359 6.51 0.58 -23.42
N ASP A 360 5.24 0.95 -23.31
CA ASP A 360 4.82 2.17 -22.61
C ASP A 360 5.26 2.15 -21.14
N LEU A 361 5.12 1.00 -20.47
CA LEU A 361 5.60 0.83 -19.10
C LEU A 361 7.13 0.82 -19.02
N VAL A 362 7.82 0.25 -20.01
CA VAL A 362 9.29 0.32 -20.11
C VAL A 362 9.75 1.78 -20.18
N PHE A 363 9.14 2.59 -21.05
CA PHE A 363 9.46 4.02 -21.13
C PHE A 363 9.07 4.78 -19.86
N GLY A 364 7.98 4.37 -19.19
CA GLY A 364 7.65 4.85 -17.84
C GLY A 364 8.80 4.64 -16.86
N ARG A 365 9.39 3.42 -16.82
CA ARG A 365 10.56 3.10 -15.99
C ARG A 365 11.81 3.87 -16.41
N LEU A 366 12.06 4.04 -17.70
CA LEU A 366 13.17 4.87 -18.19
C LEU A 366 13.02 6.34 -17.79
N GLY A 367 11.79 6.84 -17.72
CA GLY A 367 11.50 8.22 -17.29
C GLY A 367 11.73 8.50 -15.81
N GLU A 368 11.93 7.47 -14.97
CA GLU A 368 12.27 7.62 -13.55
C GLU A 368 13.78 7.79 -13.30
N LEU A 369 14.59 7.59 -14.34
CA LEU A 369 16.04 7.66 -14.29
C LEU A 369 16.53 9.10 -14.46
N PRO A 370 17.67 9.48 -13.86
CA PRO A 370 18.30 10.78 -14.11
C PRO A 370 18.60 10.98 -15.59
N LYS A 371 18.41 12.21 -16.08
CA LYS A 371 18.55 12.52 -17.51
C LYS A 371 19.91 12.15 -18.08
N GLU A 372 20.97 12.29 -17.29
CA GLU A 372 22.35 12.02 -17.68
C GLU A 372 22.56 10.53 -18.04
N MET A 373 21.72 9.65 -17.49
CA MET A 373 21.79 8.22 -17.74
C MET A 373 21.04 7.78 -18.99
N VAL A 374 19.99 8.52 -19.37
CA VAL A 374 19.05 8.09 -20.41
C VAL A 374 19.12 8.92 -21.69
N THR A 375 19.47 10.20 -21.62
CA THR A 375 19.33 11.13 -22.76
C THR A 375 20.04 10.64 -24.02
N THR A 376 21.30 10.21 -23.93
CA THR A 376 22.06 9.70 -25.08
C THR A 376 21.37 8.50 -25.72
N ARG A 377 20.92 7.54 -24.91
CA ARG A 377 20.28 6.30 -25.40
C ARG A 377 18.85 6.55 -25.90
N LEU A 378 18.15 7.54 -25.35
CA LEU A 378 16.87 8.00 -25.90
C LEU A 378 17.07 8.62 -27.28
N TYR A 379 18.13 9.40 -27.48
CA TYR A 379 18.50 9.89 -28.81
C TYR A 379 18.88 8.76 -29.76
N GLU A 380 19.56 7.71 -29.30
CA GLU A 380 19.82 6.52 -30.13
C GLU A 380 18.52 5.85 -30.58
N LEU A 381 17.55 5.67 -29.68
CA LEU A 381 16.24 5.11 -30.04
C LEU A 381 15.46 6.01 -30.99
N PHE A 382 15.52 7.32 -30.77
CA PHE A 382 14.90 8.31 -31.64
C PHE A 382 15.50 8.30 -33.06
N ASP A 383 16.82 8.23 -33.19
CA ASP A 383 17.52 8.27 -34.48
C ASP A 383 17.42 6.94 -35.24
N SER A 384 17.53 5.80 -34.54
CA SER A 384 17.76 4.50 -35.17
C SER A 384 16.53 3.58 -35.28
N SER A 385 15.42 3.89 -34.61
CA SER A 385 14.28 2.98 -34.63
C SER A 385 13.45 3.11 -35.92
N ALA A 386 13.22 1.97 -36.58
CA ALA A 386 12.30 1.89 -37.71
C ALA A 386 10.83 2.09 -37.29
N LYS A 387 10.48 1.67 -36.07
CA LYS A 387 9.13 1.79 -35.51
C LYS A 387 8.88 3.19 -35.00
N TRP A 388 7.96 3.90 -35.66
CA TRP A 388 7.67 5.31 -35.33
C TRP A 388 7.18 5.52 -33.89
N LYS A 389 6.43 4.57 -33.32
CA LYS A 389 5.97 4.65 -31.92
C LYS A 389 7.14 4.63 -30.93
N VAL A 390 8.21 3.87 -31.22
CA VAL A 390 9.43 3.86 -30.39
C VAL A 390 10.11 5.21 -30.46
N ARG A 391 10.29 5.77 -31.67
CA ARG A 391 10.83 7.12 -31.85
C ARG A 391 9.98 8.16 -31.12
N TRP A 392 8.67 8.11 -31.29
CA TRP A 392 7.69 8.99 -30.64
C TRP A 392 7.88 9.06 -29.14
N VAL A 393 7.88 7.91 -28.46
CA VAL A 393 7.99 7.90 -27.00
C VAL A 393 9.41 8.26 -26.56
N ALA A 394 10.45 7.80 -27.25
CA ALA A 394 11.85 8.10 -26.93
C ALA A 394 12.16 9.61 -27.06
N ALA A 395 11.75 10.23 -28.17
CA ALA A 395 11.89 11.66 -28.43
C ALA A 395 11.03 12.49 -27.47
N SER A 396 9.80 12.06 -27.17
CA SER A 396 8.96 12.74 -26.16
C SER A 396 9.60 12.71 -24.77
N LEU A 397 10.28 11.62 -24.41
CA LEU A 397 11.01 11.54 -23.16
C LEU A 397 12.30 12.38 -23.19
N ALA A 398 13.03 12.38 -24.31
CA ALA A 398 14.21 13.24 -24.50
C ALA A 398 13.85 14.74 -24.41
N LEU A 399 12.70 15.15 -24.97
CA LEU A 399 12.22 16.52 -24.85
C LEU A 399 11.97 16.93 -23.38
N LYS A 400 11.58 15.99 -22.51
CA LYS A 400 11.41 16.27 -21.07
C LYS A 400 12.74 16.44 -20.33
N THR A 401 13.87 16.04 -20.93
CA THR A 401 15.19 16.12 -20.27
C THR A 401 16.03 17.32 -20.71
N ILE A 402 15.59 18.05 -21.73
CA ILE A 402 16.33 19.16 -22.32
C ILE A 402 15.64 20.52 -22.06
N THR A 403 16.33 21.60 -22.42
CA THR A 403 15.87 22.98 -22.38
C THR A 403 15.84 23.57 -23.79
N THR A 404 15.35 24.81 -23.94
CA THR A 404 15.39 25.51 -25.24
C THR A 404 16.81 25.73 -25.78
N LYS A 405 17.87 25.55 -24.98
CA LYS A 405 19.27 25.60 -25.45
C LYS A 405 19.65 24.40 -26.31
N GLU A 406 19.02 23.26 -26.09
CA GLU A 406 19.36 21.98 -26.72
C GLU A 406 18.38 21.62 -27.84
N LEU A 407 17.42 22.50 -28.13
CA LEU A 407 16.39 22.26 -29.14
C LEU A 407 16.99 22.03 -30.53
N ASP A 408 18.06 22.75 -30.89
CA ASP A 408 18.70 22.57 -32.19
C ASP A 408 19.22 21.15 -32.39
N THR A 409 19.78 20.55 -31.32
CA THR A 409 20.21 19.15 -31.33
C THR A 409 19.02 18.22 -31.55
N PHE A 410 17.91 18.45 -30.85
CA PHE A 410 16.69 17.67 -31.04
C PHE A 410 16.16 17.78 -32.49
N MET A 411 16.05 18.99 -33.02
CA MET A 411 15.52 19.23 -34.37
C MET A 411 16.41 18.61 -35.46
N SER A 412 17.72 18.56 -35.24
CA SER A 412 18.68 17.95 -36.19
C SER A 412 18.53 16.44 -36.37
N LYS A 413 17.84 15.78 -35.42
CA LYS A 413 17.59 14.32 -35.39
C LYS A 413 16.27 13.92 -36.04
N LEU A 414 15.43 14.89 -36.41
CA LEU A 414 14.17 14.62 -37.09
C LEU A 414 14.39 14.10 -38.52
N PRO A 415 13.43 13.36 -39.09
CA PRO A 415 13.42 12.97 -40.49
C PRO A 415 13.66 14.18 -41.40
N LYS A 416 14.64 14.10 -42.31
CA LYS A 416 15.02 15.20 -43.20
C LYS A 416 14.25 15.20 -44.51
N VAL A 417 13.86 14.02 -44.97
CA VAL A 417 13.26 13.79 -46.29
C VAL A 417 11.99 12.93 -46.20
N PRO A 418 11.08 13.01 -47.19
CA PRO A 418 9.80 12.28 -47.16
C PRO A 418 9.91 10.76 -47.24
N THR A 419 11.07 10.22 -47.62
CA THR A 419 11.32 8.77 -47.61
C THR A 419 11.58 8.23 -46.21
N GLN A 420 11.86 9.09 -45.23
CA GLN A 420 11.99 8.71 -43.82
C GLN A 420 10.62 8.82 -43.14
N LYS A 421 10.17 7.71 -42.53
CA LYS A 421 8.84 7.64 -41.90
C LYS A 421 8.73 8.64 -40.75
N MET A 422 7.57 9.30 -40.65
CA MET A 422 7.18 10.13 -39.52
C MET A 422 5.65 10.15 -39.44
N SER A 423 5.10 10.09 -38.23
CA SER A 423 3.64 10.21 -38.05
C SER A 423 3.19 11.64 -37.78
N LEU A 424 1.91 11.90 -38.04
CA LEU A 424 1.23 13.12 -37.60
C LEU A 424 1.32 13.28 -36.06
N THR A 425 1.18 12.18 -35.32
CA THR A 425 1.27 12.16 -33.86
C THR A 425 2.65 12.58 -33.35
N GLU A 426 3.74 12.11 -33.98
CA GLU A 426 5.10 12.58 -33.67
C GLU A 426 5.18 14.09 -33.82
N THR A 427 4.70 14.61 -34.94
CA THR A 427 4.75 16.02 -35.29
C THR A 427 4.05 16.92 -34.26
N VAL A 428 2.79 16.60 -33.95
CA VAL A 428 1.97 17.38 -33.01
C VAL A 428 2.46 17.20 -31.57
N SER A 429 2.82 15.99 -31.16
CA SER A 429 3.26 15.72 -29.79
C SER A 429 4.61 16.34 -29.47
N TYR A 430 5.56 16.30 -30.40
CA TYR A 430 6.85 16.97 -30.23
C TYR A 430 6.65 18.49 -30.15
N GLY A 431 5.85 19.06 -31.06
CA GLY A 431 5.50 20.48 -31.04
C GLY A 431 4.89 20.91 -29.70
N GLY A 432 3.88 20.19 -29.21
CA GLY A 432 3.26 20.45 -27.90
C GLY A 432 4.19 20.23 -26.70
N SER A 433 5.19 19.36 -26.82
CA SER A 433 6.23 19.21 -25.80
C SER A 433 7.23 20.37 -25.82
N ILE A 434 7.59 20.85 -27.02
CA ILE A 434 8.46 22.02 -27.22
C ILE A 434 7.83 23.30 -26.64
N GLN A 435 6.50 23.47 -26.75
CA GLN A 435 5.77 24.59 -26.10
C GLN A 435 6.05 24.71 -24.60
N LYS A 436 6.34 23.60 -23.93
CA LYS A 436 6.54 23.51 -22.48
C LYS A 436 8.01 23.57 -22.08
N LEU A 437 8.94 23.67 -23.04
CA LEU A 437 10.36 23.75 -22.74
C LEU A 437 10.71 25.06 -22.03
N GLU A 438 11.42 24.92 -20.92
CA GLU A 438 12.03 26.04 -20.22
C GLU A 438 13.40 26.38 -20.82
N GLY A 439 13.86 27.61 -20.62
CA GLY A 439 15.20 28.02 -21.03
C GLY A 439 15.35 29.54 -21.17
N PRO A 440 16.53 30.01 -21.60
CA PRO A 440 16.85 31.44 -21.65
C PRO A 440 16.06 32.21 -22.71
N LYS A 441 15.58 31.51 -23.75
CA LYS A 441 14.71 32.06 -24.80
C LYS A 441 13.35 31.36 -24.74
N LYS A 442 12.29 32.09 -25.06
CA LYS A 442 10.94 31.51 -25.16
C LYS A 442 10.92 30.46 -26.26
N ALA A 443 10.25 29.33 -26.02
CA ALA A 443 10.18 28.23 -26.98
C ALA A 443 9.69 28.68 -28.38
N ARG A 444 8.71 29.59 -28.43
CA ARG A 444 8.20 30.19 -29.68
C ARG A 444 9.30 30.87 -30.50
N ASP A 445 10.22 31.58 -29.83
CA ASP A 445 11.27 32.33 -30.52
C ASP A 445 12.37 31.40 -31.06
N VAL A 446 12.59 30.26 -30.38
CA VAL A 446 13.58 29.25 -30.79
C VAL A 446 13.02 28.32 -31.88
N ILE A 447 11.73 28.02 -31.86
CA ILE A 447 11.11 27.13 -32.86
C ILE A 447 10.76 27.86 -34.17
N ALA A 448 10.49 29.16 -34.14
CA ALA A 448 10.05 29.92 -35.32
C ALA A 448 10.98 29.80 -36.55
N PRO A 449 12.33 29.82 -36.43
CA PRO A 449 13.22 29.63 -37.58
C PRO A 449 13.04 28.29 -38.29
N TYR A 450 12.57 27.25 -37.58
CA TYR A 450 12.37 25.93 -38.16
C TYR A 450 11.15 25.84 -39.08
N LEU A 451 10.23 26.80 -39.05
CA LEU A 451 9.14 26.91 -40.01
C LEU A 451 9.64 27.08 -41.45
N ASP A 452 10.84 27.65 -41.63
CA ASP A 452 11.48 27.83 -42.94
C ASP A 452 12.63 26.81 -43.16
N SER A 453 12.76 25.79 -42.29
CA SER A 453 13.82 24.77 -42.38
C SER A 453 13.73 23.99 -43.69
N LYS A 454 14.87 23.63 -44.29
CA LYS A 454 14.92 22.71 -45.44
C LYS A 454 14.63 21.25 -45.03
N ASP A 455 14.82 20.92 -43.76
CA ASP A 455 14.56 19.59 -43.24
C ASP A 455 13.06 19.44 -42.95
N MET A 456 12.44 18.48 -43.63
CA MET A 456 10.98 18.26 -43.62
C MET A 456 10.45 18.06 -42.18
N GLY A 457 11.04 17.15 -41.40
CA GLY A 457 10.58 16.83 -40.05
C GLY A 457 10.72 18.01 -39.10
N ALA A 458 11.78 18.80 -39.22
CA ALA A 458 11.96 20.02 -38.44
C ALA A 458 10.85 21.05 -38.76
N ARG A 459 10.51 21.20 -40.04
CA ARG A 459 9.42 22.07 -40.49
C ARG A 459 8.06 21.60 -39.99
N LEU A 460 7.79 20.30 -40.09
CA LEU A 460 6.57 19.68 -39.59
C LEU A 460 6.41 19.90 -38.09
N VAL A 461 7.44 19.61 -37.28
CA VAL A 461 7.39 19.82 -35.81
C VAL A 461 7.22 21.29 -35.46
N ALA A 462 7.84 22.20 -36.21
CA ALA A 462 7.65 23.63 -36.01
C ALA A 462 6.21 24.08 -36.31
N LEU A 463 5.54 23.50 -37.31
CA LEU A 463 4.11 23.71 -37.53
C LEU A 463 3.27 23.05 -36.44
N GLY A 464 3.63 21.83 -36.01
CA GLY A 464 2.98 21.10 -34.92
C GLY A 464 3.05 21.85 -33.59
N PHE A 465 4.06 22.69 -33.36
CA PHE A 465 4.13 23.61 -32.22
C PHE A 465 2.95 24.57 -32.16
N PHE A 466 2.32 24.92 -33.28
CA PHE A 466 1.16 25.82 -33.29
C PHE A 466 -0.18 25.08 -33.23
N TYR A 467 -0.18 23.75 -33.18
CA TYR A 467 -1.41 22.97 -33.04
C TYR A 467 -2.08 23.25 -31.67
N GLY A 468 -3.36 23.61 -31.67
CA GLY A 468 -4.06 24.14 -30.49
C GLY A 468 -3.52 25.48 -29.99
N GLY A 469 -2.77 26.20 -30.83
CA GLY A 469 -2.13 27.47 -30.52
C GLY A 469 -3.09 28.67 -30.56
N LYS A 470 -2.55 29.88 -30.35
CA LYS A 470 -3.34 31.10 -30.27
C LYS A 470 -3.77 31.60 -31.66
N LYS A 471 -5.00 32.10 -31.80
CA LYS A 471 -5.50 32.78 -33.02
C LYS A 471 -4.55 33.86 -33.57
N ALA A 472 -3.85 34.58 -32.69
CA ALA A 472 -2.90 35.62 -33.08
C ALA A 472 -1.69 35.10 -33.88
N ASP A 473 -1.36 33.81 -33.78
CA ASP A 473 -0.25 33.18 -34.50
C ASP A 473 -0.68 32.61 -35.87
N ILE A 474 -1.96 32.67 -36.24
CA ILE A 474 -2.46 32.16 -37.54
C ILE A 474 -1.67 32.74 -38.73
N PRO A 475 -1.39 34.06 -38.82
CA PRO A 475 -0.63 34.60 -39.96
C PRO A 475 0.78 33.99 -40.10
N VAL A 476 1.38 33.54 -39.01
CA VAL A 476 2.71 32.90 -38.99
C VAL A 476 2.66 31.52 -39.65
N VAL A 477 1.58 30.77 -39.42
CA VAL A 477 1.36 29.43 -39.97
C VAL A 477 0.82 29.51 -41.41
N GLN A 478 -0.07 30.47 -41.68
CA GLN A 478 -0.79 30.60 -42.95
C GLN A 478 0.11 30.80 -44.17
N ARG A 479 1.28 31.44 -43.98
CA ARG A 479 2.28 31.59 -45.07
C ARG A 479 2.81 30.25 -45.61
N HIS A 480 2.60 29.15 -44.87
CA HIS A 480 3.06 27.81 -45.25
C HIS A 480 1.98 26.97 -45.94
N GLU A 481 0.74 27.44 -46.12
CA GLU A 481 -0.34 26.66 -46.76
C GLU A 481 -0.03 26.25 -48.21
N ALA A 482 0.81 27.01 -48.90
CA ALA A 482 1.23 26.73 -50.27
C ALA A 482 2.43 25.78 -50.37
N ASP A 483 2.93 25.25 -49.24
CA ASP A 483 4.09 24.37 -49.22
C ASP A 483 3.77 23.00 -49.87
N THR A 484 4.41 22.74 -51.01
CA THR A 484 4.23 21.54 -51.82
C THR A 484 5.17 20.41 -51.44
N MET A 485 6.02 20.57 -50.41
CA MET A 485 6.87 19.50 -49.92
C MET A 485 6.01 18.32 -49.47
N LEU A 486 6.26 17.14 -50.05
CA LEU A 486 5.57 15.92 -49.68
C LEU A 486 5.88 15.54 -48.23
N ILE A 487 4.90 14.98 -47.53
CA ILE A 487 5.11 14.38 -46.21
C ILE A 487 5.40 12.87 -46.35
N PRO A 488 5.84 12.19 -45.28
CA PRO A 488 6.14 10.78 -45.35
C PRO A 488 4.91 9.94 -45.68
N LYS A 489 5.10 8.98 -46.60
CA LYS A 489 4.09 7.95 -46.84
C LYS A 489 4.09 6.99 -45.67
N CYS A 490 2.90 6.73 -45.15
CA CYS A 490 2.66 5.73 -44.14
C CYS A 490 1.72 4.67 -44.71
N GLU A 491 2.12 3.40 -44.65
CA GLU A 491 1.22 2.32 -45.07
C GLU A 491 0.18 2.07 -43.97
N ALA A 492 -1.01 1.58 -44.34
CA ALA A 492 -2.08 1.33 -43.37
C ALA A 492 -1.63 0.40 -42.22
N ALA A 493 -0.73 -0.55 -42.50
CA ALA A 493 -0.16 -1.46 -41.52
C ALA A 493 0.79 -0.79 -40.51
N ASP A 494 1.31 0.40 -40.81
CA ASP A 494 2.23 1.12 -39.93
C ASP A 494 1.51 2.00 -38.89
N GLU A 495 0.20 2.23 -39.01
CA GLU A 495 -0.62 3.06 -38.11
C GLU A 495 -0.10 4.50 -37.89
N CYS A 496 0.77 5.02 -38.76
CA CYS A 496 1.31 6.39 -38.74
C CYS A 496 0.56 7.36 -39.67
N GLY A 497 -0.73 7.14 -39.88
CA GLY A 497 -1.54 7.84 -40.88
C GLY A 497 -1.50 9.37 -40.75
N TRP A 498 -1.66 10.03 -41.89
CA TRP A 498 -1.71 11.48 -42.02
C TRP A 498 -3.11 11.89 -42.42
N SER A 499 -3.98 12.05 -41.43
CA SER A 499 -5.37 12.48 -41.63
C SER A 499 -5.82 13.45 -40.55
N CYS A 500 -6.62 14.44 -40.94
CA CYS A 500 -7.17 15.43 -40.01
C CYS A 500 -8.67 15.61 -40.25
N ASP A 501 -9.42 15.78 -39.17
CA ASP A 501 -10.87 15.97 -39.23
C ASP A 501 -11.20 17.43 -39.55
N VAL A 502 -11.59 17.69 -40.80
CA VAL A 502 -11.92 19.01 -41.30
C VAL A 502 -13.44 19.22 -41.33
N PRO A 503 -13.95 20.44 -41.07
CA PRO A 503 -15.38 20.72 -41.22
C PRO A 503 -15.81 20.53 -42.68
N LYS A 504 -16.90 19.80 -42.91
CA LYS A 504 -17.52 19.74 -44.24
C LYS A 504 -18.10 21.12 -44.60
N PRO A 505 -17.88 21.63 -45.82
CA PRO A 505 -18.38 22.93 -46.24
C PRO A 505 -19.89 23.08 -45.96
N GLY A 506 -20.28 24.10 -45.18
CA GLY A 506 -21.67 24.42 -44.90
C GLY A 506 -22.36 23.55 -43.84
N THR A 507 -21.65 22.70 -43.10
CA THR A 507 -22.23 21.86 -42.03
C THR A 507 -21.37 21.86 -40.76
N GLN A 508 -21.91 21.35 -39.65
CA GLN A 508 -21.15 21.06 -38.42
C GLN A 508 -20.49 19.68 -38.43
N GLU A 509 -20.73 18.85 -39.45
CA GLU A 509 -20.11 17.54 -39.57
C GLU A 509 -18.64 17.67 -39.97
N ARG A 510 -17.80 16.77 -39.45
CA ARG A 510 -16.39 16.67 -39.82
C ARG A 510 -16.17 15.51 -40.79
N GLU A 511 -15.22 15.65 -41.70
CA GLU A 511 -14.73 14.57 -42.56
C GLU A 511 -13.23 14.37 -42.36
N SER A 512 -12.79 13.11 -42.44
CA SER A 512 -11.37 12.80 -42.32
C SER A 512 -10.69 13.07 -43.67
N LYS A 513 -9.76 14.01 -43.67
CA LYS A 513 -9.00 14.39 -44.87
C LYS A 513 -7.59 13.85 -44.80
N GLU A 514 -7.21 13.06 -45.81
CA GLU A 514 -5.83 12.63 -46.02
C GLU A 514 -4.94 13.84 -46.34
N ILE A 515 -3.78 13.91 -45.70
CA ILE A 515 -2.78 14.97 -45.86
C ILE A 515 -1.61 14.41 -46.67
N LYS A 516 -1.11 15.19 -47.64
CA LYS A 516 -0.06 14.77 -48.57
C LYS A 516 1.14 15.71 -48.60
N THR A 517 0.95 16.97 -48.23
CA THR A 517 2.02 17.97 -48.20
C THR A 517 2.09 18.70 -46.87
N VAL A 518 3.23 19.34 -46.61
CA VAL A 518 3.42 20.24 -45.46
C VAL A 518 2.36 21.35 -45.45
N GLY A 519 2.04 21.92 -46.61
CA GLY A 519 1.02 22.96 -46.73
C GLY A 519 -0.39 22.47 -46.42
N GLU A 520 -0.71 21.24 -46.81
CA GLU A 520 -1.98 20.60 -46.40
C GLU A 520 -2.03 20.36 -44.89
N PHE A 521 -0.92 19.99 -44.24
CA PHE A 521 -0.85 19.87 -42.78
C PHE A 521 -1.13 21.21 -42.09
N ALA A 522 -0.51 22.30 -42.56
CA ALA A 522 -0.77 23.65 -42.05
C ALA A 522 -2.25 24.04 -42.21
N LYS A 523 -2.78 23.86 -43.43
CA LYS A 523 -4.13 24.30 -43.82
C LYS A 523 -5.27 23.51 -43.18
N PHE A 524 -5.12 22.19 -43.09
CA PHE A 524 -6.22 21.30 -42.69
C PHE A 524 -6.10 20.75 -41.28
N CYS A 525 -4.93 20.87 -40.64
CA CYS A 525 -4.72 20.37 -39.28
C CYS A 525 -4.40 21.51 -38.30
N VAL A 526 -3.35 22.29 -38.57
CA VAL A 526 -2.83 23.27 -37.61
C VAL A 526 -3.76 24.48 -37.50
N ILE A 527 -4.04 25.18 -38.60
CA ILE A 527 -4.85 26.40 -38.57
C ILE A 527 -6.27 26.15 -38.00
N PRO A 528 -7.01 25.10 -38.40
CA PRO A 528 -8.32 24.80 -37.81
C PRO A 528 -8.25 24.60 -36.29
N SER A 529 -7.24 23.88 -35.79
CA SER A 529 -7.05 23.63 -34.35
C SER A 529 -6.77 24.88 -33.52
N MET A 530 -6.36 26.00 -34.16
CA MET A 530 -6.14 27.29 -33.49
C MET A 530 -7.41 28.15 -33.43
N THR A 531 -8.46 27.75 -34.16
CA THR A 531 -9.71 28.51 -34.29
C THR A 531 -10.87 27.93 -33.50
N GLU A 532 -10.83 26.61 -33.28
CA GLU A 532 -11.63 25.85 -32.30
C GLU A 532 -11.30 26.29 -30.87
#